data_AF-A0A3P3ZRJ9-F1
#
_entry.id   AF-A0A3P3ZRJ9-F1
#
_cell.length_a   1.000
_cell.length_b   1.000
_cell.length_c   1.000
_cell.angle_alpha   90.00
_cell.angle_beta   90.00
_cell.angle_gamma   90.00
#
_symmetry.space_group_name_H-M   'P 1'
#
loop_
_entity.id
_entity.type
_entity.pdbx_description
1 polymer ?
#
loop_
_entity_poly.entity_id
_entity_poly.type
_entity_poly.pdbx_seq_one_letter_code
_entity_poly.pdbx_strand_id
1 'polypeptide(L)'
;MYPNWVHKSMPLTLLFEPAPSRLWSTEMMIHRLDHLGFAPRLTDSPLEAWGLLPSPLTPEALRDESGKKLNALILDHEVKVARTEGHPLLFAQLEQGVDGTHYIFLNDLEGNRWWFPLPGPCRPEDLALLLEALKTHLNGPFTVFPHGSLVPLCRQSTTASGWNLLPYPPVLDLDSQSRPLHSSHQINPHLQRLEAESIHIIREAVAEADNPVMLYSIGKDSGVMLHLARKAFYPATPPFPLLHVDTRWKFQEMYLFRDYMARESGMKLLVYTHPEAIEKNINPFDHGSSLHTHITKTEGLKNALDLYKFDVIFGGARRDEEKSRAKERIFSFRSATHHWDPKNQRPELWHLFNTRKHRGESIRVFPLSNWTELDIWQYIHQENIPVVPLYFSKIRPVVAREDMLMMVDDERCRLRPEETIEKRRVRFRTLGCYPLTGAVESNAETLEEIILELVNARSSERQGRMIDSDDSASMEKKKQEGYF
;
A
#
# COMPACT_ATOMS: atom_id res chain seq x y z
N MET A 1 45.37 -3.06 35.79
CA MET A 1 45.95 -1.75 35.38
C MET A 1 45.33 -1.37 34.05
N TYR A 2 44.25 -0.59 34.08
CA TYR A 2 43.78 0.13 32.90
C TYR A 2 44.77 1.26 32.67
N PRO A 3 45.35 1.42 31.47
CA PRO A 3 46.22 2.55 31.25
C PRO A 3 45.39 3.84 31.23
N ASN A 4 45.87 4.84 31.98
CA ASN A 4 45.29 6.17 32.18
C ASN A 4 45.29 7.00 30.89
N TRP A 5 44.43 6.68 29.91
CA TRP A 5 44.30 7.46 28.67
C TRP A 5 43.20 8.53 28.70
N VAL A 6 42.40 8.58 29.77
CA VAL A 6 41.20 9.46 29.86
C VAL A 6 41.53 10.96 30.01
N HIS A 7 42.81 11.34 30.22
CA HIS A 7 43.18 12.74 30.51
C HIS A 7 43.89 13.51 29.40
N LYS A 8 44.20 12.92 28.24
CA LYS A 8 44.56 13.71 27.06
C LYS A 8 43.30 13.96 26.25
N SER A 9 42.69 15.12 26.47
CA SER A 9 41.64 15.70 25.63
C SER A 9 42.15 15.81 24.19
N MET A 10 42.04 14.74 23.43
CA MET A 10 42.21 14.76 21.99
C MET A 10 41.00 15.51 21.43
N PRO A 11 41.18 16.58 20.64
CA PRO A 11 40.10 17.11 19.85
C PRO A 11 39.58 15.98 18.97
N LEU A 12 38.34 15.56 19.18
CA LEU A 12 37.66 14.55 18.37
C LEU A 12 37.70 14.90 16.87
N THR A 13 37.81 16.20 16.58
CA THR A 13 38.05 16.80 15.26
C THR A 13 39.38 16.41 14.60
N LEU A 14 40.36 15.84 15.31
CA LEU A 14 41.62 15.35 14.71
C LEU A 14 41.54 13.88 14.25
N LEU A 15 40.58 13.12 14.79
CA LEU A 15 40.37 11.72 14.43
C LEU A 15 39.81 11.57 13.02
N PHE A 16 38.89 12.45 12.65
CA PHE A 16 38.30 12.50 11.33
C PHE A 16 39.02 13.57 10.51
N GLU A 17 39.63 13.17 9.39
CA GLU A 17 40.19 14.14 8.45
C GLU A 17 39.06 15.05 7.94
N PRO A 18 39.27 16.36 7.74
CA PRO A 18 38.24 17.27 7.24
C PRO A 18 37.85 17.01 5.78
N ALA A 19 38.12 15.82 5.24
CA ALA A 19 37.67 15.38 3.93
C ALA A 19 36.19 14.99 4.02
N PRO A 20 35.26 15.87 3.61
CA PRO A 20 33.86 15.52 3.56
C PRO A 20 33.71 14.38 2.55
N SER A 21 32.75 13.49 2.78
CA SER A 21 32.37 12.48 1.79
C SER A 21 33.36 11.33 1.56
N ARG A 22 34.27 11.06 2.51
CA ARG A 22 35.10 9.84 2.50
C ARG A 22 34.45 8.75 3.38
N LEU A 23 34.33 7.53 2.85
CA LEU A 23 33.97 6.36 3.65
C LEU A 23 35.17 5.93 4.51
N TRP A 24 34.93 5.83 5.82
CA TRP A 24 35.91 5.33 6.79
C TRP A 24 35.55 3.90 7.22
N SER A 25 36.56 3.12 7.60
CA SER A 25 36.40 1.80 8.22
C SER A 25 37.16 1.72 9.53
N THR A 26 36.85 0.73 10.37
CA THR A 26 37.60 0.43 11.60
C THR A 26 39.10 0.28 11.33
N GLU A 27 39.50 -0.43 10.27
CA GLU A 27 40.91 -0.64 9.91
C GLU A 27 41.64 0.67 9.58
N MET A 28 41.00 1.53 8.77
CA MET A 28 41.56 2.84 8.40
C MET A 28 41.75 3.73 9.63
N MET A 29 40.81 3.65 10.56
CA MET A 29 40.85 4.40 11.81
C MET A 29 41.96 3.91 12.74
N ILE A 30 42.14 2.59 12.88
CA ILE A 30 43.23 2.01 13.66
C ILE A 30 44.59 2.43 13.08
N HIS A 31 44.76 2.33 11.76
CA HIS A 31 45.99 2.75 11.09
C HIS A 31 46.28 4.25 11.31
N ARG A 32 45.24 5.08 11.35
CA ARG A 32 45.37 6.52 11.64
C ARG A 32 45.73 6.78 13.10
N LEU A 33 45.11 6.08 14.04
CA LEU A 33 45.44 6.16 15.47
C LEU A 33 46.91 5.77 15.72
N ASP A 34 47.37 4.70 15.06
CA ASP A 34 48.78 4.26 15.11
C ASP A 34 49.74 5.35 14.58
N HIS A 35 49.42 5.95 13.44
CA HIS A 35 50.17 7.10 12.91
C HIS A 35 50.18 8.32 13.84
N LEU A 36 49.12 8.53 14.61
CA LEU A 36 49.03 9.60 15.61
C LEU A 36 49.71 9.23 16.95
N GLY A 37 50.34 8.06 17.04
CA GLY A 37 51.07 7.59 18.22
C GLY A 37 50.17 6.95 19.29
N PHE A 38 48.94 6.59 18.94
CA PHE A 38 48.05 5.81 19.79
C PHE A 38 48.12 4.35 19.36
N ALA A 39 48.33 3.41 20.29
CA ALA A 39 48.36 1.98 19.99
C ALA A 39 47.05 1.30 20.44
N PRO A 40 45.90 1.51 19.77
CA PRO A 40 44.68 0.79 20.07
C PRO A 40 44.87 -0.69 19.72
N ARG A 41 44.32 -1.58 20.54
CA ARG A 41 44.20 -3.00 20.16
C ARG A 41 43.19 -3.10 19.02
N LEU A 42 43.35 -4.10 18.13
CA LEU A 42 42.47 -4.47 17.02
C LEU A 42 41.08 -4.98 17.47
N THR A 43 40.39 -4.22 18.33
CA THR A 43 39.04 -4.54 18.77
C THR A 43 38.20 -3.26 18.78
N ASP A 44 36.90 -3.35 18.47
CA ASP A 44 35.98 -2.20 18.48
C ASP A 44 35.69 -1.67 19.90
N SER A 45 35.98 -2.48 20.93
CA SER A 45 35.68 -2.19 22.33
C SER A 45 36.19 -0.83 22.84
N PRO A 46 37.38 -0.32 22.46
CA PRO A 46 37.82 1.03 22.84
C PRO A 46 36.99 2.12 22.16
N LEU A 47 36.62 1.97 20.88
CA LEU A 47 35.87 2.99 20.13
C LEU A 47 34.43 3.12 20.64
N GLU A 48 33.78 2.00 20.95
CA GLU A 48 32.46 1.99 21.61
C GLU A 48 32.53 2.52 23.03
N ALA A 49 33.54 2.12 23.82
CA ALA A 49 33.72 2.62 25.18
C ALA A 49 34.02 4.13 25.23
N TRP A 50 34.56 4.68 24.13
CA TRP A 50 34.76 6.13 23.96
C TRP A 50 33.52 6.86 23.40
N GLY A 51 32.43 6.13 23.13
CA GLY A 51 31.19 6.70 22.59
C GLY A 51 31.32 7.22 21.15
N LEU A 52 32.31 6.76 20.40
CA LEU A 52 32.58 7.24 19.03
C LEU A 52 31.75 6.53 17.97
N LEU A 53 31.32 5.30 18.25
CA LEU A 53 30.51 4.49 17.36
C LEU A 53 29.20 4.12 18.06
N PRO A 54 28.05 4.19 17.37
CA PRO A 54 26.80 3.67 17.91
C PRO A 54 26.87 2.15 18.03
N SER A 55 25.93 1.59 18.80
CA SER A 55 25.75 0.14 18.87
C SER A 55 25.45 -0.44 17.47
N PRO A 56 26.02 -1.60 17.11
CA PRO A 56 25.80 -2.21 15.82
C PRO A 56 24.34 -2.66 15.70
N LEU A 57 23.77 -2.50 14.51
CA LEU A 57 22.42 -2.96 14.22
C LEU A 57 22.41 -4.44 13.90
N THR A 58 21.36 -5.12 14.34
CA THR A 58 21.00 -6.47 13.88
C THR A 58 19.71 -6.40 13.05
N PRO A 59 19.41 -7.42 12.21
CA PRO A 59 18.14 -7.48 11.48
C PRO A 59 16.91 -7.22 12.36
N GLU A 60 16.88 -7.79 13.56
CA GLU A 60 15.76 -7.70 14.50
C GLU A 60 15.66 -6.34 15.19
N ALA A 61 16.73 -5.55 15.16
CA ALA A 61 16.78 -4.19 15.69
C ALA A 61 16.29 -3.14 14.66
N LEU A 62 16.21 -3.49 13.37
CA LEU A 62 15.77 -2.56 12.32
C LEU A 62 14.35 -2.06 12.56
N ARG A 63 14.16 -0.75 12.39
CA ARG A 63 12.88 -0.08 12.52
C ARG A 63 12.69 0.93 11.40
N ASP A 64 11.44 1.13 11.02
CA ASP A 64 11.02 2.19 10.12
C ASP A 64 11.03 3.58 10.80
N GLU A 65 10.66 4.62 10.07
CA GLU A 65 10.58 6.01 10.55
C GLU A 65 9.61 6.23 11.73
N SER A 66 8.68 5.30 11.93
CA SER A 66 7.66 5.34 13.00
C SER A 66 7.95 4.37 14.14
N GLY A 67 9.11 3.70 14.11
CA GLY A 67 9.49 2.70 15.11
C GLY A 67 8.82 1.34 14.92
N LYS A 68 8.23 1.05 13.75
CA LYS A 68 7.65 -0.28 13.45
C LYS A 68 8.73 -1.25 12.99
N LYS A 69 8.47 -2.52 13.23
CA LYS A 69 9.30 -3.63 12.74
C LYS A 69 9.10 -3.83 11.24
N LEU A 70 10.15 -4.32 10.60
CA LEU A 70 10.14 -4.81 9.22
C LEU A 70 9.39 -6.14 9.18
N ASN A 71 8.88 -6.50 8.00
CA ASN A 71 8.29 -7.81 7.73
C ASN A 71 9.39 -8.87 7.77
N ALA A 72 9.35 -9.72 8.80
CA ALA A 72 10.36 -10.75 9.02
C ALA A 72 10.50 -11.73 7.85
N LEU A 73 9.39 -12.12 7.19
CA LEU A 73 9.43 -13.07 6.07
C LEU A 73 10.27 -12.55 4.89
N ILE A 74 10.13 -11.26 4.58
CA ILE A 74 10.88 -10.62 3.50
C ILE A 74 12.32 -10.39 3.95
N LEU A 75 12.54 -9.89 5.18
CA LEU A 75 13.87 -9.63 5.70
C LEU A 75 14.73 -10.90 5.77
N ASP A 76 14.20 -11.98 6.31
CA ASP A 76 14.89 -13.28 6.42
C ASP A 76 15.24 -13.84 5.04
N HIS A 77 14.33 -13.68 4.07
CA HIS A 77 14.58 -14.05 2.69
C HIS A 77 15.73 -13.24 2.07
N GLU A 78 15.73 -11.92 2.22
CA GLU A 78 16.79 -11.04 1.70
C GLU A 78 18.16 -11.39 2.33
N VAL A 79 18.19 -11.64 3.64
CA VAL A 79 19.41 -12.07 4.34
C VAL A 79 19.91 -13.41 3.79
N LYS A 80 19.00 -14.37 3.58
CA LYS A 80 19.35 -15.69 3.03
C LYS A 80 19.89 -15.60 1.60
N VAL A 81 19.26 -14.79 0.74
CA VAL A 81 19.72 -14.56 -0.64
C VAL A 81 21.12 -13.92 -0.64
N ALA A 82 21.31 -12.83 0.11
CA ALA A 82 22.60 -12.16 0.21
C ALA A 82 23.74 -13.11 0.65
N ARG A 83 23.48 -13.96 1.65
CA ARG A 83 24.44 -14.99 2.11
C ARG A 83 24.74 -16.04 1.04
N THR A 84 23.75 -16.42 0.24
CA THR A 84 23.89 -17.46 -0.78
C THR A 84 24.66 -16.94 -2.00
N GLU A 85 24.42 -15.68 -2.37
CA GLU A 85 25.12 -14.99 -3.47
C GLU A 85 26.51 -14.45 -3.06
N GLY A 86 26.80 -14.37 -1.76
CA GLY A 86 28.07 -13.85 -1.25
C GLY A 86 28.18 -12.32 -1.32
N HIS A 87 27.04 -11.62 -1.31
CA HIS A 87 27.00 -10.16 -1.40
C HIS A 87 26.91 -9.53 0.00
N PRO A 88 27.70 -8.49 0.33
CA PRO A 88 27.64 -7.83 1.63
C PRO A 88 26.25 -7.25 1.94
N LEU A 89 25.79 -7.48 3.16
CA LEU A 89 24.55 -6.93 3.70
C LEU A 89 24.89 -5.94 4.81
N LEU A 90 24.52 -4.69 4.59
CA LEU A 90 24.84 -3.58 5.47
C LEU A 90 23.58 -3.03 6.13
N PHE A 91 23.72 -2.59 7.37
CA PHE A 91 22.70 -1.88 8.14
C PHE A 91 23.19 -0.46 8.38
N ALA A 92 22.39 0.53 7.99
CA ALA A 92 22.78 1.94 8.06
C ALA A 92 21.92 2.71 9.06
N GLN A 93 22.54 3.51 9.92
CA GLN A 93 21.88 4.43 10.87
C GLN A 93 22.47 5.84 10.77
N LEU A 94 21.59 6.83 10.91
CA LEU A 94 21.97 8.24 10.97
C LEU A 94 22.08 8.67 12.43
N GLU A 95 23.27 9.10 12.85
CA GLU A 95 23.56 9.53 14.21
C GLU A 95 24.44 10.78 14.22
N GLN A 96 24.37 11.56 15.30
CA GLN A 96 25.27 12.68 15.51
C GLN A 96 26.46 12.23 16.36
N GLY A 97 27.66 12.46 15.85
CA GLY A 97 28.90 12.18 16.58
C GLY A 97 29.11 13.12 17.76
N VAL A 98 30.02 12.74 18.65
CA VAL A 98 30.44 13.54 19.81
C VAL A 98 31.06 14.89 19.45
N ASP A 99 31.51 15.06 18.21
CA ASP A 99 32.04 16.31 17.65
C ASP A 99 30.94 17.20 17.04
N GLY A 100 29.68 16.75 17.06
CA GLY A 100 28.53 17.44 16.46
C GLY A 100 28.36 17.19 14.96
N THR A 101 29.27 16.47 14.32
CA THR A 101 29.16 16.10 12.90
C THR A 101 28.09 15.01 12.74
N HIS A 102 27.31 15.07 11.67
CA HIS A 102 26.35 14.00 11.36
C HIS A 102 27.06 12.90 10.58
N TYR A 103 26.78 11.65 10.91
CA TYR A 103 27.35 10.49 10.25
C TYR A 103 26.28 9.50 9.85
N ILE A 104 26.49 8.85 8.70
CA ILE A 104 25.82 7.58 8.41
C ILE A 104 26.77 6.48 8.83
N PHE A 105 26.43 5.76 9.90
CA PHE A 105 27.16 4.59 10.36
C PHE A 105 26.60 3.34 9.70
N LEU A 106 27.48 2.44 9.28
CA LEU A 106 27.14 1.16 8.69
C LEU A 106 27.81 0.02 9.46
N ASN A 107 27.12 -1.09 9.58
CA ASN A 107 27.73 -2.36 9.98
C ASN A 107 27.19 -3.53 9.15
N ASP A 108 27.98 -4.59 9.02
CA ASP A 108 27.52 -5.87 8.44
C ASP A 108 27.13 -6.89 9.54
N LEU A 109 26.84 -8.12 9.13
CA LEU A 109 26.48 -9.23 10.03
C LEU A 109 27.68 -9.81 10.78
N GLU A 110 28.87 -9.67 10.22
CA GLU A 110 30.15 -10.11 10.76
C GLU A 110 30.71 -9.13 11.80
N GLY A 111 30.14 -7.93 11.87
CA GLY A 111 30.48 -6.88 12.83
C GLY A 111 31.46 -5.84 12.28
N ASN A 112 31.84 -5.92 11.00
CA ASN A 112 32.64 -4.88 10.36
C ASN A 112 31.85 -3.57 10.31
N ARG A 113 32.55 -2.44 10.45
CA ARG A 113 31.93 -1.11 10.54
C ARG A 113 32.54 -0.10 9.60
N TRP A 114 31.67 0.76 9.12
CA TRP A 114 32.02 1.93 8.31
C TRP A 114 31.25 3.16 8.78
N TRP A 115 31.77 4.34 8.46
CA TRP A 115 31.03 5.58 8.68
C TRP A 115 31.35 6.63 7.63
N PHE A 116 30.34 7.44 7.33
CA PHE A 116 30.39 8.44 6.30
C PHE A 116 30.02 9.81 6.88
N PRO A 117 30.98 10.75 6.99
CA PRO A 117 30.74 12.08 7.54
C PRO A 117 29.94 12.93 6.56
N LEU A 118 28.97 13.66 7.10
CA LEU A 118 28.10 14.57 6.36
C LEU A 118 28.49 16.03 6.64
N PRO A 119 28.40 16.92 5.64
CA PRO A 119 28.70 18.34 5.82
C PRO A 119 27.64 19.10 6.65
N GLY A 120 26.50 18.46 6.95
CA GLY A 120 25.37 19.01 7.69
C GLY A 120 24.29 17.95 7.89
N PRO A 121 23.03 18.34 8.15
CA PRO A 121 21.90 17.41 8.16
C PRO A 121 21.84 16.61 6.87
N CYS A 122 21.53 15.31 6.97
CA CYS A 122 21.52 14.40 5.83
C CYS A 122 20.48 14.82 4.78
N ARG A 123 20.90 14.89 3.52
CA ARG A 123 20.05 15.16 2.36
C ARG A 123 20.08 13.98 1.37
N PRO A 124 19.09 13.87 0.46
CA PRO A 124 19.06 12.79 -0.53
C PRO A 124 20.33 12.66 -1.37
N GLU A 125 21.01 13.76 -1.71
CA GLU A 125 22.24 13.73 -2.50
C GLU A 125 23.40 13.05 -1.74
N ASP A 126 23.42 13.18 -0.41
CA ASP A 126 24.44 12.57 0.43
C ASP A 126 24.30 11.03 0.45
N LEU A 127 23.08 10.50 0.29
CA LEU A 127 22.82 9.05 0.18
C LEU A 127 23.42 8.47 -1.11
N ALA A 128 23.31 9.20 -2.23
CA ALA A 128 23.90 8.77 -3.49
C ALA A 128 25.43 8.74 -3.42
N LEU A 129 26.03 9.75 -2.78
CA LEU A 129 27.49 9.79 -2.55
C LEU A 129 27.97 8.63 -1.68
N LEU A 130 27.22 8.28 -0.62
CA LEU A 130 27.52 7.11 0.21
C LEU A 130 27.51 5.82 -0.62
N LEU A 131 26.48 5.60 -1.44
CA LEU A 131 26.38 4.38 -2.26
C LEU A 131 27.54 4.26 -3.26
N GLU A 132 27.97 5.35 -3.89
CA GLU A 132 29.15 5.35 -4.78
C GLU A 132 30.45 5.06 -4.01
N ALA A 133 30.60 5.62 -2.80
CA ALA A 133 31.74 5.32 -1.93
C ALA A 133 31.77 3.83 -1.52
N LEU A 134 30.61 3.25 -1.17
CA LEU A 134 30.49 1.83 -0.85
C LEU A 134 30.80 0.94 -2.05
N LYS A 135 30.31 1.29 -3.24
CA LYS A 135 30.59 0.57 -4.49
C LYS A 135 32.08 0.55 -4.81
N THR A 136 32.76 1.67 -4.60
CA THR A 136 34.22 1.79 -4.78
C THR A 136 34.98 0.95 -3.76
N HIS A 137 34.50 0.90 -2.51
CA HIS A 137 35.17 0.19 -1.41
C HIS A 137 34.97 -1.34 -1.47
N LEU A 138 33.73 -1.80 -1.71
CA LEU A 138 33.36 -3.22 -1.67
C LEU A 138 33.60 -3.94 -3.00
N ASN A 139 33.73 -3.19 -4.11
CA ASN A 139 34.02 -3.72 -5.44
C ASN A 139 33.08 -4.88 -5.86
N GLY A 140 31.78 -4.70 -5.68
CA GLY A 140 30.76 -5.71 -5.99
C GLY A 140 29.35 -5.23 -5.65
N PRO A 141 28.31 -6.05 -5.92
CA PRO A 141 26.96 -5.79 -5.48
C PRO A 141 26.85 -5.90 -3.95
N PHE A 142 26.02 -5.04 -3.36
CA PHE A 142 25.76 -5.00 -1.93
C PHE A 142 24.31 -4.57 -1.69
N THR A 143 23.81 -4.82 -0.49
CA THR A 143 22.45 -4.43 -0.07
C THR A 143 22.53 -3.64 1.23
N VAL A 144 21.83 -2.50 1.30
CA VAL A 144 21.81 -1.64 2.49
C VAL A 144 20.39 -1.50 3.03
N PHE A 145 20.21 -1.81 4.32
CA PHE A 145 18.98 -1.61 5.06
C PHE A 145 19.06 -0.35 5.94
N PRO A 146 18.25 0.69 5.70
CA PRO A 146 18.27 1.90 6.51
C PRO A 146 17.53 1.75 7.85
N HIS A 147 17.94 2.46 8.89
CA HIS A 147 17.31 2.41 10.20
C HIS A 147 16.77 3.78 10.63
N GLY A 148 15.57 3.79 11.22
CA GLY A 148 15.01 4.95 11.90
C GLY A 148 14.89 6.18 10.99
N SER A 149 15.53 7.28 11.40
CA SER A 149 15.47 8.59 10.73
C SER A 149 16.09 8.61 9.33
N LEU A 150 16.85 7.58 8.95
CA LEU A 150 17.43 7.44 7.60
C LEU A 150 16.40 6.90 6.59
N VAL A 151 15.44 6.09 7.05
CA VAL A 151 14.42 5.43 6.21
C VAL A 151 13.62 6.40 5.32
N PRO A 152 13.06 7.52 5.82
CA PRO A 152 12.24 8.40 4.99
C PRO A 152 13.06 9.09 3.89
N LEU A 153 14.35 9.38 4.15
CA LEU A 153 15.27 9.93 3.14
C LEU A 153 15.53 8.89 2.03
N CYS A 154 15.73 7.63 2.40
CA CYS A 154 15.90 6.54 1.43
C CYS A 154 14.64 6.30 0.58
N ARG A 155 13.43 6.49 1.14
CA ARG A 155 12.17 6.38 0.38
C ARG A 155 12.02 7.45 -0.70
N GLN A 156 12.54 8.65 -0.45
CA GLN A 156 12.46 9.78 -1.38
C GLN A 156 13.58 9.77 -2.44
N SER A 157 14.65 9.00 -2.20
CA SER A 157 15.78 8.91 -3.12
C SER A 157 15.36 8.22 -4.42
N THR A 158 15.23 9.02 -5.49
CA THR A 158 15.03 8.54 -6.87
C THR A 158 16.30 7.95 -7.45
N THR A 159 17.44 8.28 -6.85
CA THR A 159 18.77 7.83 -7.24
C THR A 159 19.23 6.62 -6.43
N ALA A 160 19.63 5.60 -7.19
CA ALA A 160 20.60 4.56 -6.85
C ALA A 160 20.09 3.24 -6.23
N SER A 161 20.35 2.20 -7.03
CA SER A 161 20.46 0.79 -6.67
C SER A 161 21.37 0.60 -5.45
N GLY A 162 20.84 0.04 -4.37
CA GLY A 162 21.61 -0.35 -3.18
C GLY A 162 20.77 -0.34 -1.91
N TRP A 163 19.87 0.64 -1.76
CA TRP A 163 18.91 0.67 -0.66
C TRP A 163 17.83 -0.37 -0.84
N ASN A 164 17.57 -1.14 0.21
CA ASN A 164 16.52 -2.14 0.23
C ASN A 164 15.40 -1.74 1.18
N LEU A 165 14.27 -1.38 0.60
CA LEU A 165 13.07 -0.97 1.32
C LEU A 165 11.95 -2.01 1.27
N LEU A 166 12.19 -3.19 0.66
CA LEU A 166 11.16 -4.21 0.46
C LEU A 166 10.54 -4.74 1.76
N PRO A 167 11.30 -4.99 2.85
CA PRO A 167 10.70 -5.48 4.08
C PRO A 167 10.01 -4.39 4.91
N TYR A 168 10.10 -3.11 4.52
CA TYR A 168 9.58 -2.03 5.34
C TYR A 168 8.07 -1.91 5.15
N PRO A 169 7.32 -1.62 6.23
CA PRO A 169 5.92 -1.25 6.10
C PRO A 169 5.75 -0.12 5.06
N PRO A 170 4.69 -0.16 4.25
CA PRO A 170 4.46 0.89 3.29
C PRO A 170 4.08 2.19 3.98
N VAL A 171 4.37 3.30 3.32
CA VAL A 171 3.87 4.63 3.67
C VAL A 171 3.07 5.19 2.52
N LEU A 172 2.06 6.00 2.84
CA LEU A 172 1.22 6.59 1.83
C LEU A 172 1.92 7.81 1.24
N ASP A 173 2.44 7.67 0.04
CA ASP A 173 2.98 8.76 -0.77
C ASP A 173 1.94 9.16 -1.83
N LEU A 174 1.25 10.26 -1.58
CA LEU A 174 0.29 10.88 -2.52
C LEU A 174 0.89 12.09 -3.24
N ASP A 175 2.05 12.58 -2.80
CA ASP A 175 2.72 13.72 -3.42
C ASP A 175 3.22 13.33 -4.81
N SER A 176 3.68 12.09 -4.97
CA SER A 176 4.01 11.54 -6.30
C SER A 176 2.82 11.45 -7.26
N GLN A 177 1.59 11.46 -6.75
CA GLN A 177 0.36 11.50 -7.55
C GLN A 177 -0.10 12.94 -7.83
N SER A 178 0.41 13.91 -7.06
CA SER A 178 -0.04 15.30 -7.11
C SER A 178 0.48 15.98 -8.37
N ARG A 179 -0.44 16.45 -9.21
CA ARG A 179 -0.12 17.15 -10.45
C ARG A 179 -0.37 18.64 -10.30
N PRO A 180 0.49 19.50 -10.87
CA PRO A 180 0.16 20.90 -10.97
C PRO A 180 -1.16 21.03 -11.73
N LEU A 181 -2.08 21.84 -11.20
CA LEU A 181 -3.35 22.20 -11.85
C LEU A 181 -3.05 22.98 -13.15
N HIS A 182 -2.56 22.31 -14.18
CA HIS A 182 -2.34 22.93 -15.48
C HIS A 182 -3.67 23.01 -16.23
N SER A 183 -4.10 24.26 -16.42
CA SER A 183 -5.12 24.77 -17.36
C SER A 183 -6.25 23.82 -17.72
N SER A 184 -7.41 24.00 -17.10
CA SER A 184 -8.75 23.82 -17.69
C SER A 184 -8.85 22.80 -18.83
N HIS A 185 -8.40 21.55 -18.62
CA HIS A 185 -8.76 20.49 -19.54
C HIS A 185 -10.23 20.22 -19.28
N GLN A 186 -11.06 20.80 -20.14
CA GLN A 186 -12.49 20.59 -20.11
C GLN A 186 -12.71 19.08 -20.16
N ILE A 187 -13.33 18.54 -19.11
CA ILE A 187 -13.66 17.11 -18.99
C ILE A 187 -14.27 16.67 -20.32
N ASN A 188 -13.87 15.52 -20.85
CA ASN A 188 -14.42 15.02 -22.12
C ASN A 188 -15.97 15.04 -22.05
N PRO A 189 -16.70 15.54 -23.07
CA PRO A 189 -18.16 15.57 -23.07
C PRO A 189 -18.84 14.24 -22.70
N HIS A 190 -18.23 13.10 -23.06
CA HIS A 190 -18.67 11.77 -22.63
C HIS A 190 -18.61 11.60 -21.11
N LEU A 191 -17.47 11.93 -20.50
CA LEU A 191 -17.28 11.85 -19.05
C LEU A 191 -18.14 12.88 -18.30
N GLN A 192 -18.37 14.07 -18.87
CA GLN A 192 -19.32 15.04 -18.30
C GLN A 192 -20.74 14.48 -18.27
N ARG A 193 -21.14 13.75 -19.31
CA ARG A 193 -22.46 13.10 -19.36
C ARG A 193 -22.58 12.00 -18.31
N LEU A 194 -21.55 11.15 -18.20
CA LEU A 194 -21.50 10.09 -17.18
C LEU A 194 -21.50 10.67 -15.76
N GLU A 195 -20.73 11.73 -15.52
CA GLU A 195 -20.73 12.47 -14.25
C GLU A 195 -22.13 12.99 -13.90
N ALA A 196 -22.77 13.69 -14.84
CA ALA A 196 -24.10 14.24 -14.63
C ALA A 196 -25.15 13.14 -14.36
N GLU A 197 -25.08 12.02 -15.10
CA GLU A 197 -25.95 10.87 -14.88
C GLU A 197 -25.75 10.27 -13.48
N SER A 198 -24.51 10.03 -13.07
CA SER A 198 -24.20 9.48 -11.75
C SER A 198 -24.61 10.42 -10.62
N ILE A 199 -24.39 11.74 -10.75
CA ILE A 199 -24.84 12.73 -9.78
C ILE A 199 -26.36 12.74 -9.68
N HIS A 200 -27.07 12.66 -10.81
CA HIS A 200 -28.53 12.56 -10.84
C HIS A 200 -29.02 11.31 -10.09
N ILE A 201 -28.44 10.13 -10.39
CA ILE A 201 -28.77 8.87 -9.71
C ILE A 201 -28.56 8.98 -8.19
N ILE A 202 -27.43 9.56 -7.77
CA ILE A 202 -27.10 9.72 -6.34
C ILE A 202 -28.15 10.62 -5.65
N ARG A 203 -28.51 11.76 -6.27
CA ARG A 203 -29.49 12.70 -5.71
C ARG A 203 -30.88 12.07 -5.61
N GLU A 204 -31.36 11.41 -6.66
CA GLU A 204 -32.65 10.72 -6.68
C GLU A 204 -32.72 9.63 -5.60
N ALA A 205 -31.66 8.84 -5.47
CA ALA A 205 -31.60 7.78 -4.48
C ALA A 205 -31.62 8.32 -3.05
N VAL A 206 -30.93 9.44 -2.78
CA VAL A 206 -30.93 10.07 -1.45
C VAL A 206 -32.25 10.76 -1.14
N ALA A 207 -32.91 11.39 -2.12
CA ALA A 207 -34.20 12.04 -1.93
C ALA A 207 -35.30 11.08 -1.46
N GLU A 208 -35.16 9.79 -1.78
CA GLU A 208 -36.11 8.71 -1.50
C GLU A 208 -35.58 7.71 -0.44
N ALA A 209 -34.50 8.07 0.27
CA ALA A 209 -33.89 7.26 1.31
C ALA A 209 -34.23 7.78 2.71
N ASP A 210 -34.55 6.88 3.63
CA ASP A 210 -34.65 7.17 5.05
C ASP A 210 -33.28 7.10 5.73
N ASN A 211 -32.41 6.16 5.30
CA ASN A 211 -31.10 5.91 5.89
C ASN A 211 -30.11 5.37 4.83
N PRO A 212 -29.59 6.25 3.96
CA PRO A 212 -28.65 5.85 2.93
C PRO A 212 -27.25 5.55 3.46
N VAL A 213 -26.49 4.73 2.75
CA VAL A 213 -25.06 4.46 3.00
C VAL A 213 -24.31 4.25 1.70
N MET A 214 -23.03 4.61 1.66
CA MET A 214 -22.16 4.30 0.53
C MET A 214 -21.12 3.25 0.90
N LEU A 215 -21.09 2.14 0.15
CA LEU A 215 -20.05 1.13 0.30
C LEU A 215 -18.73 1.67 -0.23
N TYR A 216 -17.72 1.72 0.64
CA TYR A 216 -16.39 2.20 0.31
C TYR A 216 -15.39 1.05 0.44
N SER A 217 -15.01 0.47 -0.70
CA SER A 217 -14.14 -0.70 -0.79
C SER A 217 -12.66 -0.36 -0.97
N ILE A 218 -12.31 0.93 -0.99
CA ILE A 218 -10.93 1.42 -1.13
C ILE A 218 -10.33 1.03 -2.51
N GLY A 219 -11.19 0.84 -3.51
CA GLY A 219 -10.80 0.66 -4.91
C GLY A 219 -11.04 1.92 -5.73
N LYS A 220 -10.48 1.94 -6.95
CA LYS A 220 -10.62 3.03 -7.92
C LYS A 220 -12.08 3.43 -8.16
N ASP A 221 -12.97 2.47 -8.34
CA ASP A 221 -14.39 2.72 -8.62
C ASP A 221 -15.09 3.37 -7.42
N SER A 222 -14.84 2.87 -6.21
CA SER A 222 -15.37 3.48 -4.99
C SER A 222 -14.78 4.87 -4.71
N GLY A 223 -13.56 5.14 -5.17
CA GLY A 223 -12.94 6.47 -5.14
C GLY A 223 -13.65 7.46 -6.06
N VAL A 224 -13.93 7.07 -7.30
CA VAL A 224 -14.73 7.87 -8.25
C VAL A 224 -16.14 8.10 -7.71
N MET A 225 -16.80 7.06 -7.19
CA MET A 225 -18.15 7.20 -6.62
C MET A 225 -18.18 8.15 -5.41
N LEU A 226 -17.17 8.10 -4.54
CA LEU A 226 -17.01 9.04 -3.42
C LEU A 226 -16.83 10.47 -3.93
N HIS A 227 -16.01 10.68 -4.96
CA HIS A 227 -15.82 11.99 -5.58
C HIS A 227 -17.12 12.56 -6.16
N LEU A 228 -17.87 11.73 -6.90
CA LEU A 228 -19.17 12.08 -7.46
C LEU A 228 -20.19 12.43 -6.36
N ALA A 229 -20.21 11.69 -5.25
CA ALA A 229 -21.06 12.03 -4.11
C ALA A 229 -20.72 13.39 -3.52
N ARG A 230 -19.43 13.73 -3.37
CA ARG A 230 -19.00 15.05 -2.90
C ARG A 230 -19.46 16.16 -3.85
N LYS A 231 -19.34 15.95 -5.17
CA LYS A 231 -19.87 16.88 -6.18
C LYS A 231 -21.41 17.01 -6.10
N ALA A 232 -22.12 15.91 -5.88
CA ALA A 232 -23.57 15.89 -5.84
C ALA A 232 -24.17 16.76 -4.71
N PHE A 233 -23.46 16.89 -3.57
CA PHE A 233 -23.94 17.64 -2.40
C PHE A 233 -23.16 18.90 -2.08
N TYR A 234 -22.14 19.25 -2.89
CA TYR A 234 -21.39 20.49 -2.72
C TYR A 234 -22.32 21.71 -2.63
N PRO A 235 -22.09 22.66 -1.69
CA PRO A 235 -20.94 22.75 -0.78
C PRO A 235 -21.05 21.95 0.52
N ALA A 236 -22.16 21.26 0.76
CA ALA A 236 -22.36 20.45 1.96
C ALA A 236 -21.66 19.09 1.86
N THR A 237 -21.35 18.50 3.01
CA THR A 237 -20.95 17.10 3.11
C THR A 237 -22.14 16.20 2.71
N PRO A 238 -21.92 15.10 1.97
CA PRO A 238 -23.01 14.18 1.64
C PRO A 238 -23.76 13.68 2.89
N PRO A 239 -25.10 13.61 2.86
CA PRO A 239 -25.93 13.36 4.04
C PRO A 239 -26.03 11.86 4.42
N PHE A 240 -24.95 11.10 4.28
CA PHE A 240 -24.88 9.67 4.60
C PHE A 240 -23.45 9.24 4.95
N PRO A 241 -23.28 8.16 5.74
CA PRO A 241 -21.96 7.63 6.05
C PRO A 241 -21.37 6.79 4.91
N LEU A 242 -20.06 6.56 5.00
CA LEU A 242 -19.37 5.49 4.30
C LEU A 242 -19.42 4.21 5.13
N LEU A 243 -19.47 3.05 4.49
CA LEU A 243 -19.34 1.73 5.12
C LEU A 243 -18.22 0.92 4.47
N HIS A 244 -17.27 0.48 5.27
CA HIS A 244 -16.24 -0.47 4.88
C HIS A 244 -16.44 -1.79 5.66
N VAL A 245 -16.72 -2.87 4.93
CA VAL A 245 -16.74 -4.23 5.48
C VAL A 245 -15.31 -4.77 5.49
N ASP A 246 -14.73 -4.77 6.68
CA ASP A 246 -13.33 -5.08 6.89
C ASP A 246 -13.13 -6.57 7.15
N THR A 247 -12.46 -7.23 6.20
CA THR A 247 -12.12 -8.65 6.28
C THR A 247 -10.88 -8.90 7.14
N ARG A 248 -10.18 -7.85 7.58
CA ARG A 248 -8.86 -7.86 8.24
C ARG A 248 -7.71 -8.30 7.34
N TRP A 249 -7.98 -8.68 6.08
CA TRP A 249 -7.00 -9.27 5.16
C TRP A 249 -6.71 -8.37 3.94
N LYS A 250 -7.07 -7.08 3.97
CA LYS A 250 -6.68 -6.11 2.92
C LYS A 250 -5.17 -5.83 2.98
N PHE A 251 -4.66 -5.27 1.88
CA PHE A 251 -3.28 -4.77 1.85
C PHE A 251 -3.08 -3.62 2.86
N GLN A 252 -1.89 -3.50 3.43
CA GLN A 252 -1.53 -2.40 4.33
C GLN A 252 -1.73 -1.03 3.67
N GLU A 253 -1.33 -0.87 2.40
CA GLU A 253 -1.52 0.37 1.62
C GLU A 253 -3.02 0.75 1.48
N MET A 254 -3.92 -0.22 1.45
CA MET A 254 -5.36 0.06 1.43
C MET A 254 -5.86 0.63 2.76
N TYR A 255 -5.38 0.12 3.90
CA TYR A 255 -5.78 0.68 5.21
C TYR A 255 -5.29 2.11 5.38
N LEU A 256 -4.03 2.39 5.00
CA LEU A 256 -3.47 3.74 5.03
C LEU A 256 -4.30 4.70 4.16
N PHE A 257 -4.63 4.28 2.94
CA PHE A 257 -5.43 5.09 2.02
C PHE A 257 -6.87 5.30 2.51
N ARG A 258 -7.51 4.28 3.08
CA ARG A 258 -8.85 4.37 3.67
C ARG A 258 -8.91 5.44 4.75
N ASP A 259 -7.96 5.40 5.68
CA ASP A 259 -7.95 6.31 6.83
C ASP A 259 -7.65 7.75 6.38
N TYR A 260 -6.81 7.91 5.35
CA TYR A 260 -6.61 9.20 4.68
C TYR A 260 -7.92 9.71 4.05
N MET A 261 -8.56 8.92 3.19
CA MET A 261 -9.77 9.34 2.47
C MET A 261 -10.98 9.59 3.38
N ALA A 262 -11.09 8.86 4.49
CA ALA A 262 -12.12 9.11 5.50
C ALA A 262 -11.96 10.51 6.12
N ARG A 263 -10.72 10.95 6.39
CA ARG A 263 -10.45 12.31 6.90
C ARG A 263 -10.70 13.36 5.82
N GLU A 264 -10.14 13.18 4.62
CA GLU A 264 -10.24 14.15 3.53
C GLU A 264 -11.66 14.36 2.99
N SER A 265 -12.49 13.32 3.01
CA SER A 265 -13.88 13.42 2.54
C SER A 265 -14.78 14.20 3.49
N GLY A 266 -14.41 14.32 4.77
CA GLY A 266 -15.27 14.87 5.83
C GLY A 266 -16.48 13.99 6.15
N MET A 267 -16.58 12.78 5.58
CA MET A 267 -17.68 11.86 5.80
C MET A 267 -17.37 10.88 6.94
N LYS A 268 -18.40 10.48 7.69
CA LYS A 268 -18.26 9.45 8.73
C LYS A 268 -18.01 8.09 8.08
N LEU A 269 -16.87 7.46 8.38
CA LEU A 269 -16.59 6.08 7.98
C LEU A 269 -17.00 5.09 9.08
N LEU A 270 -17.93 4.20 8.76
CA LEU A 270 -18.27 3.04 9.56
C LEU A 270 -17.43 1.85 9.11
N VAL A 271 -16.74 1.23 10.06
CA VAL A 271 -15.99 -0.01 9.81
C VAL A 271 -16.71 -1.15 10.51
N TYR A 272 -17.05 -2.19 9.76
CA TYR A 272 -17.69 -3.38 10.31
C TYR A 272 -16.82 -4.61 10.04
N THR A 273 -16.54 -5.37 11.10
CA THR A 273 -15.88 -6.67 11.02
C THR A 273 -16.81 -7.71 11.60
N HIS A 274 -17.01 -8.81 10.87
CA HIS A 274 -17.90 -9.88 11.29
C HIS A 274 -17.36 -10.59 12.56
N PRO A 275 -18.07 -10.57 13.71
CA PRO A 275 -17.54 -11.08 14.97
C PRO A 275 -17.15 -12.56 14.94
N GLU A 276 -17.98 -13.41 14.32
CA GLU A 276 -17.71 -14.86 14.22
C GLU A 276 -16.46 -15.15 13.38
N ALA A 277 -16.14 -14.29 12.41
CA ALA A 277 -14.92 -14.42 11.63
C ALA A 277 -13.66 -14.17 12.48
N ILE A 278 -13.77 -13.30 13.49
CA ILE A 278 -12.71 -13.07 14.47
C ILE A 278 -12.59 -14.27 15.40
N GLU A 279 -13.71 -14.70 15.99
CA GLU A 279 -13.77 -15.79 16.96
C GLU A 279 -13.21 -17.10 16.37
N LYS A 280 -13.62 -17.44 15.15
CA LYS A 280 -13.18 -18.66 14.44
C LYS A 280 -11.89 -18.47 13.65
N ASN A 281 -11.25 -17.29 13.75
CA ASN A 281 -10.04 -16.94 13.00
C ASN A 281 -10.13 -17.25 11.49
N ILE A 282 -11.26 -16.89 10.87
CA ILE A 282 -11.51 -17.14 9.44
C ILE A 282 -10.52 -16.36 8.60
N ASN A 283 -9.76 -17.07 7.76
CA ASN A 283 -8.67 -16.50 6.99
C ASN A 283 -8.52 -17.20 5.62
N PRO A 284 -7.94 -16.52 4.61
CA PRO A 284 -7.87 -17.04 3.25
C PRO A 284 -6.92 -18.24 3.08
N PHE A 285 -5.99 -18.49 4.01
CA PHE A 285 -5.05 -19.61 3.93
C PHE A 285 -5.66 -20.92 4.43
N ASP A 286 -6.36 -20.89 5.57
CA ASP A 286 -6.95 -22.10 6.19
C ASP A 286 -8.31 -22.48 5.59
N HIS A 287 -9.09 -21.49 5.15
CA HIS A 287 -10.50 -21.67 4.78
C HIS A 287 -10.75 -21.51 3.28
N GLY A 288 -9.71 -21.20 2.49
CA GLY A 288 -9.83 -20.91 1.08
C GLY A 288 -10.57 -19.62 0.76
N SER A 289 -10.66 -19.28 -0.52
CA SER A 289 -11.24 -18.02 -0.99
C SER A 289 -12.76 -17.94 -0.77
N SER A 290 -13.49 -19.04 -1.03
CA SER A 290 -14.96 -19.08 -1.00
C SER A 290 -15.53 -18.91 0.42
N LEU A 291 -15.14 -19.76 1.38
CA LEU A 291 -15.65 -19.68 2.76
C LEU A 291 -15.24 -18.38 3.45
N HIS A 292 -13.97 -17.97 3.31
CA HIS A 292 -13.49 -16.70 3.85
C HIS A 292 -14.33 -15.52 3.32
N THR A 293 -14.54 -15.45 2.01
CA THR A 293 -15.26 -14.35 1.38
C THR A 293 -16.74 -14.37 1.75
N HIS A 294 -17.37 -15.54 1.80
CA HIS A 294 -18.77 -15.68 2.17
C HIS A 294 -19.02 -15.13 3.58
N ILE A 295 -18.25 -15.56 4.58
CA ILE A 295 -18.43 -15.12 5.97
C ILE A 295 -18.04 -13.64 6.13
N THR A 296 -16.85 -13.27 5.65
CA THR A 296 -16.29 -11.93 5.96
C THR A 296 -16.88 -10.82 5.10
N LYS A 297 -17.40 -11.11 3.90
CA LYS A 297 -18.03 -10.11 3.02
C LYS A 297 -19.53 -10.25 2.92
N THR A 298 -20.06 -11.42 2.57
CA THR A 298 -21.52 -11.58 2.35
C THR A 298 -22.28 -11.43 3.65
N GLU A 299 -22.02 -12.31 4.61
CA GLU A 299 -22.67 -12.29 5.92
C GLU A 299 -22.22 -11.08 6.73
N GLY A 300 -20.94 -10.68 6.57
CA GLY A 300 -20.43 -9.42 7.10
C GLY A 300 -21.24 -8.20 6.65
N LEU A 301 -21.52 -8.06 5.35
CA LEU A 301 -22.31 -6.97 4.79
C LEU A 301 -23.75 -7.02 5.28
N LYS A 302 -24.42 -8.17 5.16
CA LYS A 302 -25.82 -8.32 5.63
C LYS A 302 -25.98 -7.90 7.08
N ASN A 303 -25.14 -8.42 7.97
CA ASN A 303 -25.19 -8.08 9.39
C ASN A 303 -24.95 -6.58 9.62
N ALA A 304 -24.05 -5.95 8.87
CA ALA A 304 -23.84 -4.51 8.95
C ALA A 304 -25.08 -3.72 8.50
N LEU A 305 -25.72 -4.13 7.40
CA LEU A 305 -26.92 -3.48 6.88
C LEU A 305 -28.10 -3.61 7.86
N ASP A 306 -28.29 -4.79 8.45
CA ASP A 306 -29.32 -5.03 9.47
C ASP A 306 -29.05 -4.24 10.77
N LEU A 307 -27.80 -4.22 11.23
CA LEU A 307 -27.38 -3.49 12.43
C LEU A 307 -27.70 -2.00 12.33
N TYR A 308 -27.33 -1.39 11.20
CA TYR A 308 -27.50 0.05 10.99
C TYR A 308 -28.84 0.41 10.34
N LYS A 309 -29.62 -0.58 9.90
CA LYS A 309 -30.93 -0.42 9.25
C LYS A 309 -30.86 0.47 8.00
N PHE A 310 -29.86 0.23 7.15
CA PHE A 310 -29.71 0.97 5.90
C PHE A 310 -30.72 0.49 4.86
N ASP A 311 -31.35 1.44 4.18
CA ASP A 311 -32.44 1.17 3.22
C ASP A 311 -32.04 1.48 1.77
N VAL A 312 -31.04 2.33 1.56
CA VAL A 312 -30.40 2.60 0.26
C VAL A 312 -28.89 2.44 0.39
N ILE A 313 -28.30 1.59 -0.44
CA ILE A 313 -26.89 1.21 -0.38
C ILE A 313 -26.24 1.52 -1.73
N PHE A 314 -25.32 2.48 -1.78
CA PHE A 314 -24.57 2.78 -2.99
C PHE A 314 -23.39 1.80 -3.17
N GLY A 315 -23.28 1.21 -4.36
CA GLY A 315 -22.18 0.33 -4.76
C GLY A 315 -21.49 0.82 -6.03
N GLY A 316 -20.17 0.66 -6.09
CA GLY A 316 -19.34 1.06 -7.25
C GLY A 316 -19.27 0.01 -8.37
N ALA A 317 -20.25 -0.88 -8.47
CA ALA A 317 -20.28 -1.93 -9.47
C ALA A 317 -20.55 -1.37 -10.88
N ARG A 318 -19.84 -1.89 -11.89
CA ARG A 318 -20.05 -1.56 -13.31
C ARG A 318 -20.59 -2.75 -14.10
N ARG A 319 -21.26 -2.48 -15.22
CA ARG A 319 -21.81 -3.50 -16.13
C ARG A 319 -20.73 -4.18 -16.97
N ASP A 320 -19.65 -3.48 -17.31
CA ASP A 320 -18.53 -4.01 -18.11
C ASP A 320 -17.56 -4.89 -17.29
N GLU A 321 -17.59 -4.77 -15.96
CA GLU A 321 -16.64 -5.44 -15.05
C GLU A 321 -16.71 -6.98 -15.13
N GLU A 322 -17.92 -7.54 -15.32
CA GLU A 322 -18.15 -8.99 -15.32
C GLU A 322 -19.45 -9.37 -16.04
N LYS A 323 -19.48 -10.52 -16.74
CA LYS A 323 -20.58 -10.93 -17.62
C LYS A 323 -21.95 -10.98 -16.93
N SER A 324 -22.01 -11.43 -15.67
CA SER A 324 -23.29 -11.52 -14.93
C SER A 324 -23.94 -10.16 -14.69
N ARG A 325 -23.14 -9.08 -14.67
CA ARG A 325 -23.57 -7.71 -14.40
C ARG A 325 -24.06 -6.96 -15.63
N ALA A 326 -23.88 -7.51 -16.83
CA ALA A 326 -24.33 -6.85 -18.06
C ALA A 326 -25.84 -6.54 -18.07
N LYS A 327 -26.63 -7.30 -17.29
CA LYS A 327 -28.09 -7.10 -17.12
C LYS A 327 -28.46 -6.43 -15.79
N GLU A 328 -27.49 -5.91 -15.04
CA GLU A 328 -27.74 -5.24 -13.78
C GLU A 328 -28.46 -3.90 -14.02
N ARG A 329 -29.44 -3.63 -13.16
CA ARG A 329 -30.17 -2.36 -13.11
C ARG A 329 -29.44 -1.36 -12.23
N ILE A 330 -29.66 -0.07 -12.42
CA ILE A 330 -29.12 0.97 -11.54
C ILE A 330 -29.71 0.83 -10.14
N PHE A 331 -31.02 0.59 -10.02
CA PHE A 331 -31.74 0.35 -8.77
C PHE A 331 -32.13 -1.13 -8.67
N SER A 332 -31.45 -1.85 -7.78
CA SER A 332 -31.59 -3.29 -7.59
C SER A 332 -32.27 -3.58 -6.25
N PHE A 333 -33.52 -4.03 -6.29
CA PHE A 333 -34.38 -4.21 -5.12
C PHE A 333 -34.05 -5.49 -4.36
N ARG A 334 -34.03 -5.40 -3.03
CA ARG A 334 -33.76 -6.50 -2.10
C ARG A 334 -34.91 -6.66 -1.11
N SER A 335 -35.29 -7.91 -0.85
CA SER A 335 -36.25 -8.24 0.20
C SER A 335 -35.71 -7.90 1.59
N ALA A 336 -36.55 -8.04 2.61
CA ALA A 336 -36.16 -7.92 4.01
C ALA A 336 -35.11 -8.94 4.48
N THR A 337 -34.90 -10.02 3.71
CA THR A 337 -33.84 -11.01 3.95
C THR A 337 -32.62 -10.81 3.03
N HIS A 338 -32.52 -9.62 2.43
CA HIS A 338 -31.51 -9.24 1.42
C HIS A 338 -31.51 -10.05 0.11
N HIS A 339 -32.53 -10.90 -0.11
CA HIS A 339 -32.64 -11.71 -1.31
C HIS A 339 -32.99 -10.85 -2.54
N TRP A 340 -32.48 -11.24 -3.70
CA TRP A 340 -32.80 -10.60 -4.98
C TRP A 340 -33.77 -11.45 -5.79
N ASP A 341 -34.94 -10.88 -6.10
CA ASP A 341 -35.96 -11.49 -6.94
C ASP A 341 -36.01 -10.78 -8.30
N PRO A 342 -35.80 -11.49 -9.44
CA PRO A 342 -35.94 -10.93 -10.78
C PRO A 342 -37.28 -10.24 -11.05
N LYS A 343 -38.38 -10.76 -10.49
CA LYS A 343 -39.75 -10.26 -10.73
C LYS A 343 -40.02 -8.92 -10.04
N ASN A 344 -39.31 -8.63 -8.96
CA ASN A 344 -39.44 -7.38 -8.21
C ASN A 344 -38.61 -6.24 -8.80
N GLN A 345 -37.83 -6.52 -9.85
CA GLN A 345 -37.00 -5.51 -10.51
C GLN A 345 -37.82 -4.67 -11.49
N ARG A 346 -37.52 -3.38 -11.57
CA ARG A 346 -38.37 -2.40 -12.25
C ARG A 346 -37.73 -1.90 -13.54
N PRO A 347 -38.51 -1.68 -14.62
CA PRO A 347 -38.02 -0.98 -15.79
C PRO A 347 -37.46 0.40 -15.42
N GLU A 348 -36.31 0.75 -15.98
CA GLU A 348 -35.65 2.05 -15.81
C GLU A 348 -35.77 2.76 -17.15
N LEU A 349 -36.70 3.71 -17.26
CA LEU A 349 -36.98 4.41 -18.51
C LEU A 349 -36.44 5.84 -18.41
N TRP A 350 -35.68 6.28 -19.42
CA TRP A 350 -34.98 7.58 -19.43
C TRP A 350 -34.06 7.74 -18.21
N HIS A 351 -34.32 8.75 -17.39
CA HIS A 351 -33.66 9.02 -16.12
C HIS A 351 -34.68 9.06 -14.97
N LEU A 352 -35.78 8.32 -15.12
CA LEU A 352 -36.85 8.20 -14.13
C LEU A 352 -36.73 6.85 -13.41
N PHE A 353 -36.60 6.90 -12.09
CA PHE A 353 -36.40 5.72 -11.26
C PHE A 353 -37.60 5.55 -10.33
N ASN A 354 -38.23 4.38 -10.35
CA ASN A 354 -39.26 4.05 -9.36
C ASN A 354 -38.58 3.45 -8.12
N THR A 355 -38.36 4.27 -7.10
CA THR A 355 -37.63 3.95 -5.86
C THR A 355 -38.52 3.52 -4.69
N ARG A 356 -39.85 3.47 -4.88
CA ARG A 356 -40.80 3.11 -3.80
C ARG A 356 -40.47 1.75 -3.21
N LYS A 357 -40.33 1.60 -1.91
CA LYS A 357 -40.00 0.31 -1.28
C LYS A 357 -40.94 0.02 -0.11
N HIS A 358 -41.18 -1.26 0.16
CA HIS A 358 -41.92 -1.65 1.35
C HIS A 358 -41.03 -1.56 2.59
N ARG A 359 -41.66 -1.48 3.77
CA ARG A 359 -40.93 -1.46 5.03
C ARG A 359 -40.08 -2.73 5.17
N GLY A 360 -38.78 -2.55 5.44
CA GLY A 360 -37.81 -3.64 5.57
C GLY A 360 -37.13 -4.02 4.25
N GLU A 361 -37.63 -3.59 3.10
CA GLU A 361 -36.89 -3.74 1.84
C GLU A 361 -35.75 -2.72 1.77
N SER A 362 -34.71 -3.07 1.00
CA SER A 362 -33.60 -2.16 0.73
C SER A 362 -33.28 -2.14 -0.76
N ILE A 363 -32.59 -1.11 -1.21
CA ILE A 363 -32.20 -0.93 -2.62
C ILE A 363 -30.68 -0.83 -2.71
N ARG A 364 -30.08 -1.60 -3.61
CA ARG A 364 -28.70 -1.37 -4.05
C ARG A 364 -28.73 -0.42 -5.23
N VAL A 365 -27.95 0.66 -5.16
CA VAL A 365 -27.89 1.68 -6.20
C VAL A 365 -26.48 1.69 -6.79
N PHE A 366 -26.37 1.64 -8.11
CA PHE A 366 -25.10 1.52 -8.83
C PHE A 366 -24.88 2.73 -9.76
N PRO A 367 -24.45 3.90 -9.25
CA PRO A 367 -24.28 5.11 -10.05
C PRO A 367 -23.27 4.97 -11.17
N LEU A 368 -22.32 4.04 -11.05
CA LEU A 368 -21.28 3.80 -12.03
C LEU A 368 -21.65 2.77 -13.11
N SER A 369 -22.88 2.25 -13.14
CA SER A 369 -23.26 1.13 -14.02
C SER A 369 -22.85 1.28 -15.49
N ASN A 370 -22.91 2.52 -16.02
CA ASN A 370 -22.62 2.86 -17.42
C ASN A 370 -21.16 3.26 -17.68
N TRP A 371 -20.33 3.31 -16.66
CA TRP A 371 -18.91 3.61 -16.80
C TRP A 371 -18.16 2.35 -17.22
N THR A 372 -17.09 2.51 -17.99
CA THR A 372 -16.12 1.45 -18.29
C THR A 372 -14.87 1.57 -17.44
N GLU A 373 -14.00 0.54 -17.42
CA GLU A 373 -12.70 0.63 -16.74
C GLU A 373 -11.88 1.82 -17.28
N LEU A 374 -11.92 2.07 -18.59
CA LEU A 374 -11.22 3.19 -19.21
C LEU A 374 -11.79 4.54 -18.76
N ASP A 375 -13.12 4.68 -18.68
CA ASP A 375 -13.76 5.91 -18.21
C ASP A 375 -13.37 6.24 -16.77
N ILE A 376 -13.31 5.23 -15.89
CA ILE A 376 -12.90 5.38 -14.50
C ILE A 376 -11.48 5.94 -14.41
N TRP A 377 -10.53 5.37 -15.16
CA TRP A 377 -9.15 5.85 -15.15
C TRP A 377 -8.98 7.23 -15.79
N GLN A 378 -9.66 7.50 -16.90
CA GLN A 378 -9.64 8.82 -17.53
C GLN A 378 -10.23 9.90 -16.62
N TYR A 379 -11.30 9.57 -15.88
CA TYR A 379 -11.91 10.51 -14.94
C TYR A 379 -11.04 10.72 -13.70
N ILE A 380 -10.43 9.67 -13.15
CA ILE A 380 -9.40 9.77 -12.09
C ILE A 380 -8.29 10.72 -12.52
N HIS A 381 -7.80 10.57 -13.76
CA HIS A 381 -6.77 11.41 -14.33
C HIS A 381 -7.24 12.88 -14.49
N GLN A 382 -8.42 13.13 -15.06
CA GLN A 382 -8.93 14.49 -15.32
C GLN A 382 -9.30 15.25 -14.04
N GLU A 383 -9.81 14.54 -13.03
CA GLU A 383 -10.25 15.11 -11.76
C GLU A 383 -9.17 15.09 -10.67
N ASN A 384 -7.98 14.56 -10.99
CA ASN A 384 -6.87 14.40 -10.05
C ASN A 384 -7.30 13.65 -8.76
N ILE A 385 -8.07 12.57 -8.93
CA ILE A 385 -8.57 11.77 -7.81
C ILE A 385 -7.42 10.87 -7.32
N PRO A 386 -7.04 10.94 -6.03
CA PRO A 386 -5.98 10.08 -5.52
C PRO A 386 -6.41 8.60 -5.54
N VAL A 387 -5.45 7.70 -5.75
CA VAL A 387 -5.68 6.25 -5.76
C VAL A 387 -4.67 5.51 -4.89
N VAL A 388 -4.99 4.26 -4.54
CA VAL A 388 -4.06 3.41 -3.76
C VAL A 388 -2.78 3.16 -4.57
N PRO A 389 -1.57 3.32 -3.98
CA PRO A 389 -0.32 3.17 -4.73
C PRO A 389 -0.08 1.77 -5.35
N LEU A 390 -0.81 0.75 -4.88
CA LEU A 390 -0.85 -0.60 -5.46
C LEU A 390 -1.25 -0.64 -6.93
N TYR A 391 -1.97 0.38 -7.42
CA TYR A 391 -2.33 0.47 -8.83
C TYR A 391 -1.15 0.80 -9.75
N PHE A 392 -0.10 1.42 -9.22
CA PHE A 392 1.12 1.75 -9.95
C PHE A 392 2.17 0.65 -9.80
N SER A 393 2.95 0.44 -10.84
CA SER A 393 4.01 -0.55 -10.84
C SER A 393 5.15 -0.16 -9.91
N LYS A 394 5.58 -1.12 -9.10
CA LYS A 394 6.76 -1.02 -8.23
C LYS A 394 7.38 -2.41 -8.12
N ILE A 395 8.66 -2.47 -7.74
CA ILE A 395 9.27 -3.73 -7.30
C ILE A 395 8.60 -4.14 -5.99
N ARG A 396 7.99 -5.31 -5.97
CA ARG A 396 7.28 -5.86 -4.81
C ARG A 396 7.73 -7.31 -4.55
N PRO A 397 7.70 -7.75 -3.28
CA PRO A 397 8.00 -9.13 -2.91
C PRO A 397 6.77 -9.99 -3.22
N VAL A 398 6.89 -10.90 -4.17
CA VAL A 398 5.81 -11.78 -4.61
C VAL A 398 6.23 -13.24 -4.54
N VAL A 399 5.26 -14.14 -4.48
CA VAL A 399 5.45 -15.58 -4.67
C VAL A 399 4.53 -16.06 -5.78
N ALA A 400 5.05 -16.94 -6.63
CA ALA A 400 4.23 -17.64 -7.61
C ALA A 400 3.47 -18.76 -6.89
N ARG A 401 2.16 -18.60 -6.74
CA ARG A 401 1.27 -19.60 -6.15
C ARG A 401 0.22 -19.97 -7.19
N GLU A 402 0.33 -21.20 -7.69
CA GLU A 402 -0.50 -21.68 -8.80
C GLU A 402 -0.35 -20.73 -10.00
N ASP A 403 -1.46 -20.23 -10.57
CA ASP A 403 -1.44 -19.30 -11.71
C ASP A 403 -1.44 -17.81 -11.28
N MET A 404 -1.10 -17.51 -10.02
CA MET A 404 -1.16 -16.16 -9.46
C MET A 404 0.17 -15.69 -8.87
N LEU A 405 0.53 -14.44 -9.14
CA LEU A 405 1.58 -13.73 -8.39
C LEU A 405 0.98 -13.11 -7.12
N MET A 406 1.18 -13.76 -5.97
CA MET A 406 0.68 -13.28 -4.67
C MET A 406 1.74 -12.39 -4.01
N MET A 407 1.38 -11.18 -3.59
CA MET A 407 2.31 -10.33 -2.82
C MET A 407 2.38 -10.77 -1.36
N VAL A 408 3.60 -10.77 -0.81
CA VAL A 408 3.86 -10.95 0.62
C VAL A 408 3.73 -9.59 1.30
N ASP A 409 2.53 -9.25 1.76
CA ASP A 409 2.24 -7.92 2.31
C ASP A 409 2.53 -7.79 3.82
N ASP A 410 2.28 -8.85 4.60
CA ASP A 410 2.58 -8.90 6.03
C ASP A 410 2.96 -10.31 6.52
N GLU A 411 3.38 -10.40 7.78
CA GLU A 411 3.88 -11.64 8.43
C GLU A 411 2.83 -12.74 8.59
N ARG A 412 1.54 -12.44 8.37
CA ARG A 412 0.48 -13.47 8.40
C ARG A 412 0.50 -14.32 7.14
N CYS A 413 1.26 -13.91 6.12
CA CYS A 413 1.46 -14.69 4.90
C CYS A 413 2.12 -16.03 5.24
N ARG A 414 1.48 -17.14 4.83
CA ARG A 414 2.04 -18.48 5.04
C ARG A 414 2.64 -18.98 3.74
N LEU A 415 3.96 -19.00 3.66
CA LEU A 415 4.72 -19.53 2.53
C LEU A 415 4.69 -21.07 2.54
N ARG A 416 4.52 -21.68 1.38
CA ARG A 416 4.69 -23.13 1.20
C ARG A 416 6.19 -23.46 1.07
N PRO A 417 6.65 -24.68 1.43
CA PRO A 417 8.07 -25.02 1.41
C PRO A 417 8.80 -24.81 0.07
N GLU A 418 8.07 -24.95 -1.03
CA GLU A 418 8.54 -24.76 -2.41
C GLU A 418 8.50 -23.31 -2.89
N GLU A 419 7.80 -22.42 -2.18
CA GLU A 419 7.64 -21.03 -2.58
C GLU A 419 8.87 -20.22 -2.20
N THR A 420 9.39 -19.49 -3.17
CA THR A 420 10.48 -18.54 -2.98
C THR A 420 9.97 -17.14 -3.26
N ILE A 421 10.30 -16.18 -2.38
CA ILE A 421 10.00 -14.78 -2.61
C ILE A 421 10.83 -14.29 -3.80
N GLU A 422 10.19 -13.57 -4.70
CA GLU A 422 10.81 -12.98 -5.87
C GLU A 422 10.53 -11.47 -5.89
N LYS A 423 11.52 -10.71 -6.36
CA LYS A 423 11.39 -9.27 -6.59
C LYS A 423 10.86 -9.06 -8.00
N ARG A 424 9.55 -8.78 -8.13
CA ARG A 424 8.94 -8.52 -9.44
C ARG A 424 8.39 -7.11 -9.54
N ARG A 425 8.51 -6.53 -10.73
CA ARG A 425 7.91 -5.25 -11.07
C ARG A 425 6.44 -5.47 -11.43
N VAL A 426 5.56 -5.22 -10.48
CA VAL A 426 4.14 -5.58 -10.60
C VAL A 426 3.24 -4.45 -10.12
N ARG A 427 1.98 -4.45 -10.57
CA ARG A 427 0.88 -3.62 -10.06
C ARG A 427 -0.39 -4.46 -9.87
N PHE A 428 -1.45 -3.86 -9.34
CA PHE A 428 -2.73 -4.53 -9.14
C PHE A 428 -3.85 -3.83 -9.91
N ARG A 429 -4.55 -4.52 -10.82
CA ARG A 429 -5.72 -3.95 -11.54
C ARG A 429 -6.98 -3.88 -10.69
N THR A 430 -7.12 -4.81 -9.73
CA THR A 430 -8.21 -4.85 -8.75
C THR A 430 -7.63 -5.00 -7.35
N LEU A 431 -8.36 -4.56 -6.33
CA LEU A 431 -7.94 -4.61 -4.93
C LEU A 431 -8.96 -5.36 -4.07
N GLY A 432 -8.48 -6.04 -3.04
CA GLY A 432 -9.32 -6.73 -2.06
C GLY A 432 -8.47 -7.36 -0.96
N CYS A 433 -8.76 -8.62 -0.60
CA CYS A 433 -7.89 -9.32 0.34
C CYS A 433 -6.57 -9.65 -0.36
N TYR A 434 -5.43 -9.32 0.26
CA TYR A 434 -4.13 -9.43 -0.39
C TYR A 434 -3.78 -10.88 -0.80
N PRO A 435 -4.11 -11.94 -0.01
CA PRO A 435 -3.78 -13.31 -0.42
C PRO A 435 -4.65 -13.84 -1.56
N LEU A 436 -5.71 -13.11 -1.93
CA LEU A 436 -6.70 -13.49 -2.95
C LEU A 436 -6.69 -12.53 -4.15
N THR A 437 -5.67 -11.70 -4.26
CA THR A 437 -5.55 -10.67 -5.31
C THR A 437 -4.20 -10.82 -5.99
N GLY A 438 -4.24 -11.24 -7.25
CA GLY A 438 -3.05 -11.44 -8.07
C GLY A 438 -2.47 -10.15 -8.60
N ALA A 439 -1.15 -10.04 -8.52
CA ALA A 439 -0.38 -8.99 -9.16
C ALA A 439 -0.25 -9.27 -10.66
N VAL A 440 -0.07 -8.21 -11.44
CA VAL A 440 0.23 -8.25 -12.87
C VAL A 440 1.57 -7.56 -13.12
N GLU A 441 2.44 -8.20 -13.87
CA GLU A 441 3.69 -7.59 -14.34
C GLU A 441 3.37 -6.42 -15.27
N SER A 442 3.97 -5.26 -14.99
CA SER A 442 3.69 -4.02 -15.69
C SER A 442 4.83 -3.03 -15.47
N ASN A 443 5.01 -2.08 -16.40
CA ASN A 443 5.92 -0.95 -16.23
C ASN A 443 5.19 0.37 -16.00
N ALA A 444 3.87 0.35 -15.79
CA ALA A 444 3.05 1.55 -15.64
C ALA A 444 3.20 2.15 -14.24
N GLU A 445 4.06 3.14 -14.09
CA GLU A 445 4.36 3.88 -12.86
C GLU A 445 3.47 5.13 -12.71
N THR A 446 2.81 5.55 -13.79
CA THR A 446 1.93 6.74 -13.85
C THR A 446 0.51 6.41 -14.33
N LEU A 447 -0.44 7.34 -14.13
CA LEU A 447 -1.83 7.16 -14.59
C LEU A 447 -1.93 7.10 -16.12
N GLU A 448 -1.13 7.88 -16.84
CA GLU A 448 -1.07 7.89 -18.30
C GLU A 448 -0.61 6.55 -18.84
N GLU A 449 0.42 5.97 -18.21
CA GLU A 449 0.92 4.65 -18.59
C GLU A 449 -0.12 3.56 -18.28
N ILE A 450 -0.86 3.66 -17.17
CA ILE A 450 -1.97 2.74 -16.88
C ILE A 450 -3.05 2.84 -17.95
N ILE A 451 -3.44 4.06 -18.33
CA ILE A 451 -4.44 4.29 -19.39
C ILE A 451 -3.94 3.73 -20.72
N LEU A 452 -2.68 3.97 -21.08
CA LEU A 452 -2.06 3.46 -22.30
C LEU A 452 -2.00 1.92 -22.32
N GLU A 453 -1.69 1.30 -21.18
CA GLU A 453 -1.70 -0.16 -21.04
C GLU A 453 -3.12 -0.72 -21.25
N LEU A 454 -4.13 -0.08 -20.67
CA LEU A 454 -5.53 -0.51 -20.78
C LEU A 454 -6.08 -0.43 -22.20
N VAL A 455 -5.73 0.62 -22.95
CA VAL A 455 -6.13 0.74 -24.36
C VAL A 455 -5.61 -0.42 -25.21
N ASN A 456 -4.47 -1.01 -24.84
CA ASN A 456 -3.85 -2.13 -25.54
C ASN A 456 -4.17 -3.51 -24.93
N ALA A 457 -4.82 -3.54 -23.76
CA ALA A 457 -5.10 -4.77 -23.05
C ALA A 457 -6.23 -5.58 -23.71
N ARG A 458 -6.06 -6.90 -23.74
CA ARG A 458 -7.10 -7.85 -24.22
C ARG A 458 -7.70 -8.69 -23.08
N SER A 459 -7.19 -8.53 -21.87
CA SER A 459 -7.62 -9.25 -20.66
C SER A 459 -8.64 -8.45 -19.87
N SER A 460 -9.64 -9.16 -19.34
CA SER A 460 -10.64 -8.58 -18.43
C SER A 460 -9.99 -8.10 -17.13
N GLU A 461 -10.51 -7.01 -16.57
CA GLU A 461 -10.02 -6.40 -15.32
C GLU A 461 -9.85 -7.38 -14.16
N ARG A 462 -10.81 -8.30 -13.99
CA ARG A 462 -10.89 -9.20 -12.82
C ARG A 462 -10.16 -10.53 -12.99
N GLN A 463 -9.37 -10.72 -14.06
CA GLN A 463 -8.73 -12.01 -14.35
C GLN A 463 -7.83 -12.54 -13.22
N GLY A 464 -7.20 -11.66 -12.44
CA GLY A 464 -6.29 -12.04 -11.35
C GLY A 464 -6.94 -12.32 -9.99
N ARG A 465 -8.27 -12.55 -9.92
CA ARG A 465 -9.00 -12.75 -8.66
C ARG A 465 -9.32 -14.23 -8.42
N MET A 466 -8.71 -14.86 -7.42
CA MET A 466 -8.98 -16.27 -7.10
C MET A 466 -10.46 -16.54 -6.71
N ILE A 467 -11.14 -15.55 -6.14
CA ILE A 467 -12.57 -15.64 -5.81
C ILE A 467 -13.45 -15.86 -7.06
N ASP A 468 -12.95 -15.44 -8.23
CA ASP A 468 -13.67 -15.52 -9.49
C ASP A 468 -13.33 -16.84 -10.24
N SER A 469 -12.23 -17.54 -9.89
CA SER A 469 -11.85 -18.86 -10.44
C SER A 469 -12.37 -20.04 -9.63
N ASP A 470 -12.49 -19.90 -8.31
CA ASP A 470 -12.67 -21.03 -7.38
C ASP A 470 -14.09 -21.58 -7.25
N ASP A 471 -15.11 -21.03 -7.94
CA ASP A 471 -16.49 -21.43 -7.70
C ASP A 471 -17.27 -21.90 -8.95
N SER A 472 -17.80 -23.12 -8.82
CA SER A 472 -18.84 -23.73 -9.66
C SER A 472 -20.21 -23.02 -9.57
N ALA A 473 -20.32 -21.97 -8.75
CA ALA A 473 -21.52 -21.15 -8.58
C ALA A 473 -21.41 -19.82 -9.34
N SER A 474 -22.27 -19.64 -10.34
CA SER A 474 -22.44 -18.37 -11.08
C SER A 474 -22.56 -17.17 -10.13
N MET A 475 -21.95 -16.05 -10.49
CA MET A 475 -22.09 -14.76 -9.79
C MET A 475 -23.56 -14.33 -9.61
N GLU A 476 -24.46 -14.84 -10.45
CA GLU A 476 -25.91 -14.70 -10.30
C GLU A 476 -26.46 -15.36 -9.01
N LYS A 477 -25.90 -16.50 -8.60
CA LYS A 477 -26.23 -17.14 -7.32
C LYS A 477 -25.76 -16.28 -6.15
N LYS A 478 -24.53 -15.76 -6.21
CA LYS A 478 -23.99 -14.82 -5.21
C LYS A 478 -24.86 -13.56 -5.11
N LYS A 479 -25.40 -13.08 -6.24
CA LYS A 479 -26.37 -11.97 -6.26
C LYS A 479 -27.66 -12.33 -5.53
N GLN A 480 -28.26 -13.50 -5.78
CA GLN A 480 -29.45 -13.97 -5.06
C GLN A 480 -29.20 -14.12 -3.55
N GLU A 481 -27.99 -14.52 -3.18
CA GLU A 481 -27.56 -14.68 -1.78
C GLU A 481 -27.21 -13.34 -1.11
N GLY A 482 -27.25 -12.20 -1.81
CA GLY A 482 -27.01 -10.88 -1.21
C GLY A 482 -25.54 -10.44 -1.16
N TYR A 483 -24.67 -11.01 -2.01
CA TYR A 483 -23.25 -10.61 -2.14
C TYR A 483 -23.04 -9.16 -2.63
N PHE A 484 -24.08 -8.57 -3.24
CA PHE A 484 -24.07 -7.23 -3.83
C PHE A 484 -25.04 -6.27 -3.14
#